data_AF-D3AV64-F1
#
_entry.id   AF-D3AV64-F1
#
_cell.length_a   1.000
_cell.length_b   1.000
_cell.length_c   1.000
_cell.angle_alpha   90.00
_cell.angle_beta   90.00
_cell.angle_gamma   90.00
#
_symmetry.space_group_name_H-M   'P 1'
#
loop_
_entity.id
_entity.type
_entity.pdbx_description
1 polymer ?
#
loop_
_entity_poly.entity_id
_entity_poly.type
_entity_poly.pdbx_seq_one_letter_code
_entity_poly.pdbx_strand_id
1 'polypeptide(L)'
;ENSKTKEELRLKYRYLDLRRPDIQRNIMVRSQAAIITRAFLAEEGFFEIETPTLIKSTPEGARDYLVPSRVHPGSFYALPQSPQLFKQLLMCSGYDRYFQLARCYRDEDLRADRQPEFTQIDLELSFVDVEDVLDVNERLLKRLFKEICNFDLELPIPRMTWHEAMDRFGSDKPDLRFGMELKNVSDVVRGC
;
A
#
# COMPACT_ATOMS: atom_id res chain seq x y z
N GLU A 1 24.47 6.67 10.08
CA GLU A 1 24.07 6.62 8.66
C GLU A 1 25.26 6.98 7.78
N ASN A 2 25.28 6.60 6.50
CA ASN A 2 26.44 6.57 5.56
C ASN A 2 27.36 5.34 5.69
N SER A 3 26.77 4.14 5.61
CA SER A 3 27.60 2.96 5.37
C SER A 3 28.22 3.04 3.98
N LYS A 4 29.56 3.07 3.93
CA LYS A 4 30.34 2.98 2.68
C LYS A 4 30.33 1.57 2.08
N THR A 5 29.68 0.63 2.75
CA THR A 5 29.58 -0.78 2.32
C THR A 5 28.57 -0.90 1.19
N LYS A 6 28.97 -1.58 0.11
CA LYS A 6 28.11 -1.87 -1.04
C LYS A 6 26.82 -2.58 -0.59
N GLU A 7 25.69 -2.20 -1.19
CA GLU A 7 24.37 -2.75 -0.85
C GLU A 7 24.30 -4.27 -1.02
N GLU A 8 24.86 -4.81 -2.10
CA GLU A 8 24.94 -6.25 -2.35
C GLU A 8 25.55 -7.02 -1.16
N LEU A 9 26.63 -6.50 -0.58
CA LEU A 9 27.29 -7.14 0.57
C LEU A 9 26.43 -7.04 1.82
N ARG A 10 25.73 -5.91 2.00
CA ARG A 10 24.79 -5.72 3.11
C ARG A 10 23.59 -6.64 3.00
N LEU A 11 23.07 -6.91 1.80
CA LEU A 11 21.99 -7.86 1.56
C LEU A 11 22.46 -9.31 1.73
N LYS A 12 23.67 -9.64 1.26
CA LYS A 12 24.28 -10.98 1.48
C LYS A 12 24.42 -11.29 2.97
N TYR A 13 24.82 -10.30 3.76
CA TYR A 13 24.95 -10.42 5.22
C TYR A 13 23.87 -9.64 5.95
N ARG A 14 22.62 -9.73 5.49
CA ARG A 14 21.51 -8.92 6.02
C ARG A 14 21.32 -9.08 7.53
N TYR A 15 21.56 -10.28 8.07
CA TYR A 15 21.52 -10.53 9.51
C TYR A 15 22.54 -9.73 10.33
N LEU A 16 23.67 -9.31 9.73
CA LEU A 16 24.61 -8.35 10.34
C LEU A 16 24.15 -6.90 10.11
N ASP A 17 23.70 -6.56 8.90
CA ASP A 17 23.22 -5.21 8.57
C ASP A 17 22.00 -4.80 9.43
N LEU A 18 21.13 -5.77 9.77
CA LEU A 18 20.00 -5.61 10.68
C LEU A 18 20.41 -5.25 12.13
N ARG A 19 21.69 -5.35 12.50
CA ARG A 19 22.18 -4.90 13.82
C ARG A 19 22.45 -3.40 13.88
N ARG A 20 22.48 -2.72 12.73
CA ARG A 20 22.79 -1.30 12.70
C ARG A 20 21.61 -0.48 13.24
N PRO A 21 21.87 0.58 14.03
CA PRO A 21 20.80 1.38 14.65
C PRO A 21 19.80 1.98 13.65
N ASP A 22 20.24 2.39 12.47
CA ASP A 22 19.37 2.96 11.43
C ASP A 22 18.41 1.92 10.85
N ILE A 23 18.90 0.72 10.54
CA ILE A 23 18.05 -0.38 10.05
C ILE A 23 17.11 -0.90 11.15
N GLN A 24 17.60 -1.02 12.39
CA GLN A 24 16.76 -1.41 13.53
C GLN A 24 15.62 -0.42 13.75
N ARG A 25 15.92 0.89 13.71
CA ARG A 25 14.90 1.94 13.84
C ARG A 25 13.81 1.80 12.79
N ASN A 26 14.16 1.53 11.53
CA ASN A 26 13.17 1.34 10.47
C ASN A 26 12.24 0.15 10.73
N ILE A 27 12.79 -0.98 11.20
CA ILE A 27 11.99 -2.17 11.55
C ILE A 27 11.10 -1.90 12.76
N MET A 28 11.62 -1.20 13.78
CA MET A 28 10.84 -0.82 14.97
C MET A 28 9.69 0.12 14.61
N VAL A 29 9.93 1.14 13.78
CA VAL A 29 8.88 2.04 13.27
C VAL A 29 7.82 1.27 12.50
N ARG A 30 8.22 0.33 11.61
CA ARG A 30 7.27 -0.52 10.90
C ARG A 30 6.41 -1.36 11.85
N SER A 31 7.02 -1.95 12.89
CA SER A 31 6.30 -2.73 13.91
C SER A 31 5.30 -1.86 14.66
N GLN A 32 5.72 -0.68 15.11
CA GLN A 32 4.86 0.28 15.80
C GLN A 32 3.70 0.73 14.91
N ALA A 33 3.95 1.05 13.64
CA ALA A 33 2.91 1.39 12.67
C ALA A 33 1.86 0.29 12.53
N ALA A 34 2.29 -0.98 12.46
CA ALA A 34 1.37 -2.11 12.38
C ALA A 34 0.50 -2.27 13.63
N ILE A 35 1.06 -2.05 14.82
CA ILE A 35 0.33 -2.11 16.10
C ILE A 35 -0.71 -0.98 16.17
N ILE A 36 -0.31 0.26 15.84
CA ILE A 36 -1.18 1.43 15.85
C ILE A 36 -2.33 1.25 14.85
N THR A 37 -2.01 0.76 13.64
CA THR A 37 -3.01 0.49 12.60
C THR A 37 -4.07 -0.50 13.10
N ARG A 38 -3.65 -1.61 13.71
CA ARG A 38 -4.58 -2.59 14.29
C ARG A 38 -5.45 -2.00 15.39
N ALA A 39 -4.83 -1.26 16.32
CA ALA A 39 -5.55 -0.64 17.42
C ALA A 39 -6.60 0.36 16.92
N PHE A 40 -6.20 1.25 16.01
CA PHE A 40 -7.10 2.24 15.40
C PHE A 40 -8.26 1.56 14.65
N LEU A 41 -7.98 0.58 13.78
CA LEU A 41 -9.04 -0.07 13.01
C LEU A 41 -9.98 -0.90 13.90
N ALA A 42 -9.47 -1.50 14.98
CA ALA A 42 -10.31 -2.17 15.96
C ALA A 42 -11.22 -1.18 16.73
N GLU A 43 -10.72 0.01 17.08
CA GLU A 43 -11.51 1.10 17.68
C GLU A 43 -12.60 1.60 16.72
N GLU A 44 -12.32 1.62 15.41
CA GLU A 44 -13.27 1.97 14.35
C GLU A 44 -14.25 0.83 13.99
N GLY A 45 -14.21 -0.29 14.71
CA GLY A 45 -15.13 -1.42 14.55
C GLY A 45 -14.80 -2.36 13.39
N PHE A 46 -13.59 -2.31 12.84
CA PHE A 46 -13.15 -3.26 11.81
C PHE A 46 -12.72 -4.60 12.42
N PHE A 47 -12.99 -5.68 11.67
CA PHE A 47 -12.52 -7.01 12.00
C PHE A 47 -11.26 -7.37 11.21
N GLU A 48 -10.19 -7.79 11.91
CA GLU A 48 -9.02 -8.40 11.26
C GLU A 48 -9.39 -9.84 10.87
N ILE A 49 -9.60 -10.09 9.57
CA ILE A 49 -9.98 -11.41 9.07
C ILE A 49 -8.87 -11.91 8.15
N GLU A 50 -8.34 -13.10 8.43
CA GLU A 50 -7.32 -13.70 7.57
C GLU A 50 -7.97 -14.35 6.34
N THR A 51 -7.52 -13.93 5.15
CA THR A 51 -7.96 -14.52 3.88
C THR A 51 -6.95 -15.57 3.35
N PRO A 52 -7.39 -16.60 2.60
CA PRO A 52 -6.50 -17.63 2.07
C PRO A 52 -5.38 -17.08 1.17
N THR A 53 -4.17 -17.66 1.31
CA THR A 53 -3.02 -17.35 0.44
C THR A 53 -2.93 -18.25 -0.80
N LEU A 54 -3.56 -19.43 -0.80
CA LEU A 54 -3.58 -20.32 -1.96
C LEU A 54 -4.93 -20.19 -2.64
N ILE A 55 -4.99 -19.38 -3.68
CA ILE A 55 -6.23 -18.97 -4.33
C ILE A 55 -6.28 -19.50 -5.76
N LYS A 56 -7.41 -19.30 -6.44
CA LYS A 56 -7.49 -19.54 -7.88
C LYS A 56 -6.87 -18.36 -8.62
N SER A 57 -6.09 -18.63 -9.66
CA SER A 57 -5.55 -17.59 -10.54
C SER A 57 -6.68 -16.79 -11.20
N THR A 58 -6.51 -15.48 -11.28
CA THR A 58 -7.40 -14.56 -11.98
C THR A 58 -6.68 -14.00 -13.20
N PRO A 59 -7.28 -14.01 -14.40
CA PRO A 59 -6.60 -13.61 -15.63
C PRO A 59 -6.34 -12.09 -15.75
N GLU A 60 -6.87 -11.27 -14.84
CA GLU A 60 -6.77 -9.82 -14.87
C GLU A 60 -5.73 -9.30 -13.86
N GLY A 61 -5.10 -8.16 -14.15
CA GLY A 61 -4.12 -7.51 -13.28
C GLY A 61 -2.66 -7.86 -13.62
N ALA A 62 -1.84 -8.05 -12.59
CA ALA A 62 -0.44 -8.45 -12.74
C ALA A 62 -0.33 -9.96 -13.03
N ARG A 63 0.89 -10.47 -13.24
CA ARG A 63 1.12 -11.91 -13.34
C ARG A 63 1.13 -12.54 -11.94
N ASP A 64 0.47 -13.70 -11.81
CA ASP A 64 0.42 -14.48 -10.58
C ASP A 64 1.67 -15.34 -10.38
N TYR A 65 2.11 -15.48 -9.13
CA TYR A 65 2.95 -16.61 -8.72
C TYR A 65 2.12 -17.87 -8.59
N LEU A 66 2.56 -18.96 -9.22
CA LEU A 66 1.85 -20.24 -9.22
C LEU A 66 2.47 -21.24 -8.24
N VAL A 67 1.61 -22.00 -7.55
CA VAL A 67 1.99 -23.08 -6.64
C VAL A 67 1.39 -24.38 -7.15
N PRO A 68 2.20 -25.36 -7.62
CA PRO A 68 1.68 -26.61 -8.16
C PRO A 68 1.01 -27.46 -7.08
N SER A 69 -0.15 -28.03 -7.41
CA SER A 69 -0.87 -28.93 -6.49
C SER A 69 -0.37 -30.36 -6.61
N ARG A 70 0.12 -30.92 -5.49
CA ARG A 70 0.44 -32.35 -5.41
C ARG A 70 -0.81 -33.23 -5.48
N VAL A 71 -1.93 -32.75 -4.92
CA VAL A 71 -3.19 -33.52 -4.79
C VAL A 71 -3.95 -33.55 -6.12
N HIS A 72 -3.86 -32.48 -6.91
CA HIS A 72 -4.51 -32.37 -8.21
C HIS A 72 -3.45 -32.18 -9.30
N PRO A 73 -2.88 -33.28 -9.85
CA PRO A 73 -1.86 -33.20 -10.90
C PRO A 73 -2.32 -32.35 -12.09
N GLY A 74 -1.43 -31.48 -12.58
CA GLY A 74 -1.72 -30.54 -13.67
C GLY A 74 -2.47 -29.27 -13.25
N SER A 75 -2.87 -29.15 -11.97
CA SER A 75 -3.53 -27.95 -11.43
C SER A 75 -2.58 -27.12 -10.56
N PHE A 76 -2.85 -25.82 -10.51
CA PHE A 76 -2.04 -24.83 -9.79
C PHE A 76 -2.94 -23.94 -8.93
N TYR A 77 -2.44 -23.55 -7.76
CA TYR A 77 -2.92 -22.40 -7.03
C TYR A 77 -2.16 -21.15 -7.48
N ALA A 78 -2.71 -19.98 -7.21
CA ALA A 78 -2.03 -18.70 -7.31
C ALA A 78 -1.84 -18.09 -5.93
N LEU A 79 -0.75 -17.34 -5.75
CA LEU A 79 -0.60 -16.44 -4.61
C LEU A 79 -1.35 -15.13 -4.88
N PRO A 80 -2.08 -14.55 -3.91
CA PRO A 80 -2.95 -13.41 -4.15
C PRO A 80 -2.16 -12.13 -4.43
N GLN A 81 -2.57 -11.40 -5.46
CA GLN A 81 -2.08 -10.04 -5.73
C GLN A 81 -2.61 -9.01 -4.70
N SER A 82 -3.78 -9.31 -4.14
CA SER A 82 -4.41 -8.68 -2.97
C SER A 82 -5.60 -9.56 -2.52
N PRO A 83 -6.17 -9.33 -1.32
CA PRO A 83 -7.39 -10.00 -0.86
C PRO A 83 -8.69 -9.55 -1.55
N GLN A 84 -8.62 -8.86 -2.71
CA GLN A 84 -9.74 -8.14 -3.34
C GLN A 84 -11.03 -8.96 -3.47
N LEU A 85 -10.96 -10.21 -3.92
CA LEU A 85 -12.15 -11.05 -4.05
C LEU A 85 -12.72 -11.47 -2.70
N PHE A 86 -11.86 -11.74 -1.71
CA PHE A 86 -12.29 -12.18 -0.40
C PHE A 86 -12.91 -11.05 0.42
N LYS A 87 -12.34 -9.84 0.38
CA LYS A 87 -12.93 -8.70 1.10
C LYS A 87 -14.33 -8.36 0.58
N GLN A 88 -14.55 -8.47 -0.73
CA GLN A 88 -15.88 -8.32 -1.33
C GLN A 88 -16.83 -9.44 -0.91
N LEU A 89 -16.38 -10.69 -0.88
CA LEU A 89 -17.18 -11.81 -0.36
C LEU A 89 -17.53 -11.63 1.12
N LEU A 90 -16.65 -11.04 1.92
CA LEU A 90 -16.91 -10.72 3.32
C LEU A 90 -18.01 -9.66 3.44
N MET A 91 -18.00 -8.61 2.61
CA MET A 91 -19.10 -7.63 2.57
C MET A 91 -20.43 -8.31 2.22
N CYS A 92 -20.44 -9.17 1.18
CA CYS A 92 -21.62 -9.97 0.83
C CYS A 92 -22.07 -10.92 1.95
N SER A 93 -21.16 -11.35 2.82
CA SER A 93 -21.43 -12.23 3.96
C SER A 93 -21.91 -11.49 5.20
N GLY A 94 -22.10 -10.16 5.11
CA GLY A 94 -22.60 -9.32 6.20
C GLY A 94 -21.52 -8.84 7.17
N TYR A 95 -20.24 -9.01 6.85
CA TYR A 95 -19.18 -8.33 7.59
C TYR A 95 -19.16 -6.87 7.15
N ASP A 96 -19.61 -5.96 8.02
CA ASP A 96 -19.77 -4.54 7.69
C ASP A 96 -18.43 -3.82 7.47
N ARG A 97 -17.40 -4.19 8.23
CA ARG A 97 -16.07 -3.56 8.23
C ARG A 97 -14.96 -4.60 8.36
N TYR A 98 -14.14 -4.71 7.32
CA TYR A 98 -13.05 -5.67 7.23
C TYR A 98 -11.71 -4.95 7.10
N PHE A 99 -10.69 -5.45 7.78
CA PHE A 99 -9.31 -5.11 7.43
C PHE A 99 -8.37 -6.31 7.54
N GLN A 100 -7.20 -6.19 6.92
CA GLN A 100 -6.10 -7.13 7.10
C GLN A 100 -4.75 -6.48 6.79
N LEU A 101 -3.73 -6.80 7.58
CA LEU A 101 -2.33 -6.60 7.18
C LEU A 101 -1.89 -7.75 6.25
N ALA A 102 -2.40 -7.74 5.02
CA ALA A 102 -2.30 -8.84 4.09
C ALA A 102 -0.94 -8.91 3.40
N ARG A 103 -0.45 -10.14 3.17
CA ARG A 103 0.70 -10.37 2.31
C ARG A 103 0.26 -10.60 0.87
N CYS A 104 0.84 -9.81 -0.03
CA CYS A 104 0.47 -9.73 -1.43
C CYS A 104 1.69 -10.06 -2.30
N TYR A 105 1.42 -10.69 -3.44
CA TYR A 105 2.45 -11.25 -4.32
C TYR A 105 2.19 -10.81 -5.77
N ARG A 106 3.21 -10.28 -6.46
CA ARG A 106 3.10 -9.87 -7.87
C ARG A 106 4.37 -10.27 -8.62
N ASP A 107 4.22 -11.03 -9.69
CA ASP A 107 5.33 -11.41 -10.57
C ASP A 107 5.54 -10.35 -11.66
N GLU A 108 6.01 -9.17 -11.23
CA GLU A 108 6.37 -8.05 -12.10
C GLU A 108 7.85 -7.72 -12.03
N ASP A 109 8.35 -6.97 -13.02
CA ASP A 109 9.70 -6.44 -13.01
C ASP A 109 9.95 -5.59 -11.77
N LEU A 110 11.07 -5.89 -11.11
CA LEU A 110 11.50 -5.18 -9.91
C LEU A 110 11.91 -3.75 -10.27
N ARG A 111 11.48 -2.81 -9.44
CA ARG A 111 11.93 -1.42 -9.41
C ARG A 111 12.43 -1.10 -8.00
N ALA A 112 13.04 0.05 -7.81
CA ALA A 112 13.63 0.46 -6.52
C ALA A 112 12.65 0.30 -5.33
N ASP A 113 11.35 0.47 -5.57
CA ASP A 113 10.25 0.39 -4.60
C ASP A 113 9.33 -0.81 -4.79
N ARG A 114 9.59 -1.70 -5.77
CA ARG A 114 8.74 -2.86 -6.08
C ARG A 114 9.43 -4.15 -5.71
N GLN A 115 8.83 -4.85 -4.75
CA GLN A 115 9.24 -6.19 -4.30
C GLN A 115 8.18 -7.21 -4.74
N PRO A 116 8.58 -8.47 -5.01
CA PRO A 116 7.65 -9.50 -5.49
C PRO A 116 6.64 -9.90 -4.41
N GLU A 117 7.02 -9.70 -3.14
CA GLU A 117 6.19 -9.90 -1.96
C GLU A 117 6.19 -8.60 -1.13
N PHE A 118 5.00 -8.10 -0.79
CA PHE A 118 4.83 -6.87 -0.02
C PHE A 118 3.59 -6.95 0.87
N THR A 119 3.48 -6.02 1.82
CA THR A 119 2.38 -5.98 2.79
C THR A 119 1.46 -4.81 2.47
N GLN A 120 0.16 -5.06 2.46
CA GLN A 120 -0.87 -4.02 2.36
C GLN A 120 -1.62 -3.90 3.68
N ILE A 121 -2.10 -2.69 3.97
CA ILE A 121 -3.23 -2.50 4.88
C ILE A 121 -4.45 -2.54 3.96
N ASP A 122 -5.07 -3.71 3.85
CA ASP A 122 -6.27 -3.89 3.03
C ASP A 122 -7.50 -3.67 3.90
N LEU A 123 -8.49 -2.97 3.35
CA LEU A 123 -9.69 -2.54 4.07
C LEU A 123 -10.88 -2.53 3.12
N GLU A 124 -12.06 -2.81 3.67
CA GLU A 124 -13.34 -2.81 2.96
C GLU A 124 -14.47 -2.46 3.94
N LEU A 125 -15.46 -1.71 3.47
CA LEU A 125 -16.62 -1.27 4.24
C LEU A 125 -17.91 -1.47 3.42
N SER A 126 -19.00 -1.79 4.10
CA SER A 126 -20.34 -1.90 3.52
C SER A 126 -21.15 -0.61 3.73
N PHE A 127 -22.08 -0.32 2.80
CA PHE A 127 -23.06 0.78 2.91
C PHE A 127 -22.46 2.19 3.10
N VAL A 128 -21.25 2.42 2.58
CA VAL A 128 -20.53 3.69 2.66
C VAL A 128 -20.42 4.36 1.29
N ASP A 129 -20.15 5.67 1.30
CA ASP A 129 -19.71 6.40 0.11
C ASP A 129 -18.18 6.64 0.11
N VAL A 130 -17.70 7.41 -0.87
CA VAL A 130 -16.27 7.72 -1.01
C VAL A 130 -15.77 8.58 0.16
N GLU A 131 -16.58 9.49 0.69
CA GLU A 131 -16.19 10.40 1.76
C GLU A 131 -15.98 9.66 3.07
N ASP A 132 -16.84 8.68 3.37
CA ASP A 132 -16.67 7.81 4.54
C ASP A 132 -15.34 7.03 4.49
N VAL A 133 -14.99 6.48 3.31
CA VAL A 133 -13.74 5.74 3.12
C VAL A 133 -12.54 6.66 3.26
N LEU A 134 -12.61 7.86 2.69
CA LEU A 134 -11.54 8.87 2.80
C LEU A 134 -11.35 9.31 4.25
N ASP A 135 -12.42 9.63 4.97
CA ASP A 135 -12.37 10.07 6.37
C ASP A 135 -11.64 9.05 7.28
N VAL A 136 -12.03 7.77 7.21
CA VAL A 136 -11.38 6.72 8.02
C VAL A 136 -9.88 6.63 7.72
N ASN A 137 -9.50 6.68 6.43
CA ASN A 137 -8.10 6.64 6.02
C ASN A 137 -7.32 7.90 6.44
N GLU A 138 -7.92 9.08 6.30
CA GLU A 138 -7.34 10.35 6.73
C GLU A 138 -7.11 10.38 8.24
N ARG A 139 -8.06 9.89 9.04
CA ARG A 139 -7.93 9.77 10.50
C ARG A 139 -6.87 8.73 10.90
N LEU A 140 -6.78 7.60 10.20
CA LEU A 140 -5.69 6.62 10.37
C LEU A 140 -4.32 7.27 10.11
N LEU A 141 -4.18 7.99 9.00
CA LEU A 141 -2.94 8.69 8.65
C LEU A 141 -2.59 9.75 9.69
N LYS A 142 -3.55 10.57 10.12
CA LYS A 142 -3.34 11.56 11.20
C LYS A 142 -2.84 10.90 12.47
N ARG A 143 -3.43 9.77 12.88
CA ARG A 143 -2.99 8.99 14.06
C ARG A 143 -1.55 8.49 13.89
N LEU A 144 -1.24 7.86 12.77
CA LEU A 144 0.09 7.32 12.48
C LEU A 144 1.16 8.42 12.48
N PHE A 145 0.92 9.53 11.77
CA PHE A 145 1.85 10.66 11.73
C PHE A 145 2.05 11.30 13.10
N LYS A 146 0.98 11.43 13.88
CA LYS A 146 1.06 12.00 15.22
C LYS A 146 1.86 11.11 16.17
N GLU A 147 1.63 9.80 16.17
CA GLU A 147 2.29 8.91 17.14
C GLU A 147 3.73 8.53 16.75
N ILE A 148 4.02 8.39 15.45
CA ILE A 148 5.33 7.95 14.97
C ILE A 148 6.26 9.15 14.74
N CYS A 149 5.74 10.21 14.14
CA CYS A 149 6.54 11.36 13.71
C CYS A 149 6.34 12.60 14.61
N ASN A 150 5.40 12.56 15.56
CA ASN A 150 4.94 13.74 16.31
C ASN A 150 4.53 14.91 15.41
N PHE A 151 3.97 14.59 14.24
CA PHE A 151 3.49 15.56 13.27
C PHE A 151 1.96 15.60 13.33
N ASP A 152 1.39 16.78 13.53
CA ASP A 152 -0.07 16.95 13.48
C ASP A 152 -0.49 17.20 12.03
N LEU A 153 -1.06 16.16 11.40
CA LEU A 153 -1.56 16.25 10.04
C LEU A 153 -2.87 17.03 10.01
N GLU A 154 -2.91 18.10 9.22
CA GLU A 154 -4.13 18.87 8.97
C GLU A 154 -5.09 18.06 8.10
N LEU A 155 -6.37 18.05 8.48
CA LEU A 155 -7.46 17.38 7.77
C LEU A 155 -8.53 18.40 7.37
N PRO A 156 -9.24 18.19 6.24
CA PRO A 156 -9.05 17.10 5.29
C PRO A 156 -7.75 17.24 4.50
N ILE A 157 -7.18 16.13 4.03
CA ILE A 157 -5.99 16.18 3.17
C ILE A 157 -6.36 16.90 1.87
N PRO A 158 -5.54 17.84 1.34
CA PRO A 158 -5.84 18.53 0.09
C PRO A 158 -6.16 17.55 -1.04
N ARG A 159 -7.27 17.81 -1.73
CA ARG A 159 -7.78 16.94 -2.80
C ARG A 159 -7.63 17.64 -4.14
N MET A 160 -7.31 16.85 -5.15
CA MET A 160 -7.28 17.30 -6.53
C MET A 160 -7.81 16.22 -7.45
N THR A 161 -8.40 16.63 -8.57
CA THR A 161 -8.82 15.67 -9.59
C THR A 161 -7.61 15.12 -10.34
N TRP A 162 -7.76 13.95 -10.96
CA TRP A 162 -6.73 13.41 -11.84
C TRP A 162 -6.35 14.37 -12.96
N HIS A 163 -7.34 15.03 -13.59
CA HIS A 163 -7.10 16.01 -14.65
C HIS A 163 -6.25 17.17 -14.15
N GLU A 164 -6.60 17.72 -12.99
CA GLU A 164 -5.84 18.81 -12.38
C GLU A 164 -4.39 18.41 -12.05
N ALA A 165 -4.18 17.19 -11.51
CA ALA A 165 -2.85 16.68 -11.20
C ALA A 165 -1.99 16.53 -12.46
N MET A 166 -2.56 15.96 -13.52
CA MET A 166 -1.87 15.78 -14.80
C MET A 166 -1.59 17.12 -15.50
N ASP A 167 -2.55 18.05 -15.50
CA ASP A 167 -2.40 19.34 -16.17
C ASP A 167 -1.40 20.26 -15.46
N ARG A 168 -1.41 20.28 -14.12
CA ARG A 168 -0.53 21.15 -13.32
C ARG A 168 0.82 20.53 -13.02
N PHE A 169 0.95 19.21 -12.97
CA PHE A 169 2.18 18.55 -12.49
C PHE A 169 2.66 17.39 -13.37
N GLY A 170 1.86 16.93 -14.35
CA GLY A 170 2.21 15.80 -15.21
C GLY A 170 2.34 14.47 -14.47
N SER A 171 1.75 14.37 -13.28
CA SER A 171 1.83 13.22 -12.39
C SER A 171 0.53 13.08 -11.60
N ASP A 172 0.03 11.84 -11.47
CA ASP A 172 -1.13 11.48 -10.64
C ASP A 172 -0.77 11.37 -9.14
N LYS A 173 0.50 11.56 -8.80
CA LYS A 173 1.05 11.59 -7.43
C LYS A 173 2.05 12.76 -7.30
N PRO A 174 1.59 14.01 -7.42
CA PRO A 174 2.46 15.17 -7.43
C PRO A 174 3.09 15.41 -6.05
N ASP A 175 4.33 15.88 -6.05
CA ASP A 175 4.98 16.36 -4.84
C ASP A 175 4.67 17.85 -4.66
N LEU A 176 3.74 18.16 -3.75
CA LEU A 176 3.26 19.53 -3.52
C LEU A 176 4.20 20.37 -2.63
N ARG A 177 5.34 19.83 -2.20
CA ARG A 177 6.29 20.53 -1.30
C ARG A 177 7.07 21.64 -2.02
N PHE A 178 7.10 21.60 -3.35
CA PHE A 178 7.71 22.63 -4.18
C PHE A 178 6.75 23.06 -5.29
N GLY A 179 6.99 24.23 -5.88
CA GLY A 179 6.19 24.75 -6.99
C GLY A 179 6.52 24.11 -8.33
N MET A 180 6.85 24.93 -9.34
CA MET A 180 7.17 24.49 -10.71
C MET A 180 6.04 23.73 -11.41
N GLU A 181 4.83 24.28 -11.33
CA GLU A 181 3.70 23.76 -12.10
C GLU A 181 3.91 23.88 -13.61
N LEU A 182 3.42 22.89 -14.34
CA LEU A 182 3.26 22.95 -15.78
C LEU A 182 2.26 24.06 -16.15
N LYS A 183 2.56 24.79 -17.23
CA LYS A 183 1.66 25.77 -17.84
C LYS A 183 1.48 25.43 -19.30
N ASN A 184 0.23 25.32 -19.72
CA ASN A 184 -0.10 25.10 -21.13
C ASN A 184 0.17 26.39 -21.91
N VAL A 185 1.05 26.32 -22.91
CA VAL A 185 1.41 27.44 -23.79
C VAL A 185 0.96 27.23 -25.23
N SER A 186 0.15 26.21 -25.52
CA SER A 186 -0.29 25.86 -26.87
C SER A 186 -0.94 27.02 -27.63
N ASP A 187 -1.73 27.85 -26.93
CA ASP A 187 -2.38 29.01 -27.54
C ASP A 187 -1.37 30.11 -27.94
N VAL A 188 -0.29 30.24 -27.19
CA VAL A 188 0.76 31.26 -27.43
C VAL A 188 1.62 30.88 -28.65
N VAL A 189 1.78 29.59 -28.92
CA VAL A 189 2.68 29.08 -29.97
C VAL A 189 1.96 28.59 -31.23
N ARG A 190 0.64 28.74 -31.31
CA ARG A 190 -0.23 28.14 -32.36
C ARG A 190 0.16 28.51 -33.81
N GLY A 191 0.83 29.63 -34.01
CA GLY A 191 1.21 30.13 -35.35
C GLY A 191 2.72 30.25 -35.59
N CYS A 192 3.54 29.65 -34.72
CA CYS A 192 5.00 29.62 -34.87
C CYS A 192 5.46 28.52 -35.83
#